data_AF-A0A8H4R106-F1
#
_entry.id   AF-A0A8H4R106-F1
#
_cell.length_a   1.000
_cell.length_b   1.000
_cell.length_c   1.000
_cell.angle_alpha   90.00
_cell.angle_beta   90.00
_cell.angle_gamma   90.00
#
_symmetry.space_group_name_H-M   'P 1'
#
loop_
_entity.id
_entity.type
_entity.pdbx_description
1 polymer ?
#
loop_
_entity_poly.entity_id
_entity_poly.type
_entity_poly.pdbx_seq_one_letter_code
_entity_poly.pdbx_strand_id
1 'polypeptide(L)'
;MDREWLNSLASPLEAFRDLYLVPGGRWLLGFRPDGEVFYYDLESPNYEEKRVLVPAYTKDAGNNDVEISIDIAERLPIRSFKVVQYIDEHGPAGSTKYKGINVWEVTFVFEGKRVAGLKAICLKTIPVDPACDTSMVSISLRNEHFAIAGQHSYPILRQRLQCIYILEWLHIVDGSLDYSRRVLYVDEAQEITEIHLLPNNRVFALSSPWAFVYDFSSLQYTGRTPELHPDHSTLTPPPSVSQHCVHILSTLYSPQLHAIAVPDNLDGTGSSSHLVVKPLIPLPLYEMRKE
;
A
#
# COMPACT_ATOMS: atom_id res chain seq x y z
N MET A 1 -8.64 18.76 -20.57
CA MET A 1 -9.06 18.65 -19.17
C MET A 1 -9.07 20.04 -18.57
N ASP A 2 -10.23 20.48 -18.08
CA ASP A 2 -10.43 21.85 -17.62
C ASP A 2 -9.80 22.07 -16.23
N ARG A 3 -9.14 23.21 -16.03
CA ARG A 3 -8.61 23.61 -14.71
C ARG A 3 -9.73 23.85 -13.71
N GLU A 4 -10.90 24.29 -14.19
CA GLU A 4 -12.06 24.51 -13.32
C GLU A 4 -12.57 23.20 -12.71
N TRP A 5 -12.53 22.10 -13.46
CA TRP A 5 -12.92 20.77 -12.95
C TRP A 5 -11.92 20.22 -11.92
N LEU A 6 -10.61 20.39 -12.14
CA LEU A 6 -9.61 20.02 -11.12
C LEU A 6 -9.82 20.82 -9.82
N ASN A 7 -10.19 22.09 -9.93
CA ASN A 7 -10.50 22.93 -8.78
C ASN A 7 -11.84 22.56 -8.11
N SER A 8 -12.79 21.99 -8.86
CA SER A 8 -14.07 21.52 -8.30
C SER A 8 -13.90 20.23 -7.49
N LEU A 9 -12.95 19.36 -7.86
CA LEU A 9 -12.52 18.23 -7.03
C LEU A 9 -12.01 18.73 -5.68
N ALA A 10 -11.29 19.85 -5.64
CA ALA A 10 -10.78 20.46 -4.40
C ALA A 10 -11.87 21.16 -3.54
N SER A 11 -13.16 20.98 -3.86
CA SER A 11 -14.26 21.49 -3.04
C SER A 11 -14.20 20.85 -1.63
N PRO A 12 -14.33 21.65 -0.55
CA PRO A 12 -14.27 21.15 0.83
C PRO A 12 -15.39 20.14 1.20
N LEU A 13 -16.36 19.91 0.31
CA LEU A 13 -17.46 18.95 0.48
C LEU A 13 -17.10 17.51 0.05
N GLU A 14 -16.08 17.31 -0.78
CA GLU A 14 -15.58 16.00 -1.18
C GLU A 14 -14.10 15.84 -0.83
N ALA A 15 -13.80 15.73 0.47
CA ALA A 15 -12.45 15.37 0.90
C ALA A 15 -12.11 13.96 0.39
N PHE A 16 -11.32 13.87 -0.67
CA PHE A 16 -10.60 12.66 -1.06
C PHE A 16 -9.21 12.68 -0.42
N ARG A 17 -8.76 11.48 -0.05
CA ARG A 17 -7.46 11.26 0.57
C ARG A 17 -6.36 11.27 -0.49
N ASP A 18 -6.57 10.52 -1.57
CA ASP A 18 -5.61 10.30 -2.63
C ASP A 18 -6.31 10.12 -3.99
N LEU A 19 -5.53 10.27 -5.06
CA LEU A 19 -5.93 10.01 -6.43
C LEU A 19 -4.93 9.07 -7.10
N TYR A 20 -5.41 8.20 -7.98
CA TYR A 20 -4.56 7.26 -8.72
C TYR A 20 -4.99 7.14 -10.18
N LEU A 21 -4.09 7.47 -11.10
CA LEU A 21 -4.34 7.30 -12.54
C LEU A 21 -3.97 5.88 -12.97
N VAL A 22 -4.96 5.10 -13.40
CA VAL A 22 -4.75 3.74 -13.90
C VAL A 22 -3.87 3.78 -15.17
N PRO A 23 -2.88 2.87 -15.31
CA PRO A 23 -2.06 2.80 -16.51
C PRO A 23 -2.91 2.72 -17.78
N GLY A 24 -2.52 3.51 -18.79
CA GLY A 24 -3.34 3.81 -19.97
C GLY A 24 -4.05 5.16 -19.90
N GLY A 25 -4.13 5.78 -18.72
CA GLY A 25 -4.51 7.19 -18.55
C GLY A 25 -5.99 7.51 -18.66
N ARG A 26 -6.85 6.52 -18.90
CA ARG A 26 -8.30 6.71 -19.04
C ARG A 26 -9.03 6.80 -17.71
N TRP A 27 -8.64 6.00 -16.72
CA TRP A 27 -9.40 5.86 -15.48
C TRP A 27 -8.65 6.56 -14.34
N LEU A 28 -9.29 7.55 -13.72
CA LEU A 28 -8.79 8.18 -12.52
C LEU A 28 -9.57 7.63 -11.33
N LEU A 29 -8.90 6.97 -10.41
CA LEU A 29 -9.46 6.50 -9.16
C LEU A 29 -9.32 7.58 -8.10
N GLY A 30 -10.33 7.71 -7.25
CA GLY A 30 -10.29 8.51 -6.04
C GLY A 30 -10.64 7.69 -4.81
N PHE A 31 -9.99 8.04 -3.70
CA PHE A 31 -10.12 7.35 -2.42
C PHE A 31 -10.66 8.30 -1.37
N ARG A 32 -11.68 7.88 -0.62
CA ARG A 32 -12.21 8.66 0.49
C ARG A 32 -11.74 8.12 1.84
N PRO A 33 -11.68 8.96 2.88
CA PRO A 33 -11.36 8.54 4.25
C PRO A 33 -12.30 7.45 4.82
N ASP A 34 -13.53 7.34 4.31
CA ASP A 34 -14.50 6.31 4.72
C ASP A 34 -14.31 4.96 4.00
N GLY A 35 -13.27 4.86 3.15
CA GLY A 35 -12.99 3.67 2.35
C GLY A 35 -13.81 3.56 1.06
N GLU A 36 -14.59 4.56 0.67
CA GLU A 36 -15.18 4.56 -0.68
C GLU A 36 -14.05 4.70 -1.72
N VAL A 37 -14.08 3.81 -2.72
CA VAL A 37 -13.26 3.96 -3.93
C VAL A 37 -14.21 4.29 -5.06
N PHE A 38 -13.91 5.33 -5.80
CA PHE A 38 -14.68 5.75 -6.97
C PHE A 38 -13.76 5.98 -8.16
N TYR A 39 -14.34 6.09 -9.35
CA TYR A 39 -13.58 6.41 -10.55
C TYR A 39 -14.30 7.40 -11.46
N TYR A 40 -13.50 8.08 -12.27
CA TYR A 40 -13.91 8.88 -13.42
C TYR A 40 -13.44 8.21 -14.72
N ASP A 41 -14.28 8.25 -15.76
CA ASP A 41 -13.90 7.90 -17.13
C ASP A 41 -13.43 9.18 -17.85
N LEU A 42 -12.13 9.41 -17.93
CA LEU A 42 -11.57 10.62 -18.53
C LEU A 42 -11.77 10.70 -20.06
N GLU A 43 -12.18 9.62 -20.70
CA GLU A 43 -12.55 9.59 -22.12
C GLU A 43 -14.07 9.65 -22.34
N SER A 44 -14.87 9.62 -21.26
CA SER A 44 -16.31 9.78 -21.38
C SER A 44 -16.65 11.24 -21.69
N PRO A 45 -17.67 11.50 -22.54
CA PRO A 45 -18.20 12.86 -22.69
C PRO A 45 -18.73 13.43 -21.35
N ASN A 46 -19.05 12.57 -20.40
CA ASN A 46 -19.44 12.92 -19.03
C ASN A 46 -18.32 12.56 -18.04
N TYR A 47 -17.07 12.98 -18.31
CA TYR A 47 -15.91 12.62 -17.47
C TYR A 47 -16.03 13.09 -16.00
N GLU A 48 -16.93 14.03 -15.73
CA GLU A 48 -17.24 14.53 -14.37
C GLU A 48 -18.15 13.58 -13.58
N GLU A 49 -18.77 12.60 -14.26
CA GLU A 49 -19.64 11.62 -13.62
C GLU A 49 -18.80 10.67 -12.73
N LYS A 50 -18.87 10.91 -11.42
CA LYS A 50 -18.30 10.02 -10.40
C LYS A 50 -19.06 8.70 -10.35
N ARG A 51 -18.34 7.58 -10.41
CA ARG A 51 -18.92 6.23 -10.27
C ARG A 51 -18.31 5.50 -9.09
N VAL A 52 -19.15 5.03 -8.16
CA VAL A 52 -18.71 4.23 -7.02
C VAL A 52 -18.23 2.87 -7.50
N LEU A 53 -17.00 2.51 -7.11
CA LEU A 53 -16.36 1.24 -7.45
C LEU A 53 -16.39 0.27 -6.27
N VAL A 54 -15.93 0.75 -5.11
CA VAL A 54 -15.98 0.06 -3.82
C VAL A 54 -16.82 0.93 -2.89
N PRO A 55 -17.89 0.41 -2.28
CA PRO A 55 -18.73 1.19 -1.38
C PRO A 55 -17.94 1.62 -0.14
N ALA A 56 -18.33 2.76 0.45
CA ALA A 56 -17.84 3.17 1.76
C ALA A 56 -18.02 2.05 2.79
N TYR A 57 -17.03 1.86 3.67
CA TYR A 57 -17.11 0.85 4.72
C TYR A 57 -18.19 1.20 5.74
N THR A 58 -18.25 2.48 6.11
CA THR A 58 -19.25 3.01 7.03
C THR A 58 -19.78 4.35 6.53
N LYS A 59 -20.99 4.69 6.99
CA LYS A 59 -21.60 6.00 6.70
C LYS A 59 -21.03 7.11 7.60
N ASP A 60 -20.38 6.72 8.70
CA ASP A 60 -19.84 7.65 9.69
C ASP A 60 -18.37 7.93 9.38
N ALA A 61 -18.11 8.92 8.52
CA ALA A 61 -16.77 9.26 8.05
C ALA A 61 -15.80 9.81 9.12
N GLY A 62 -16.29 10.05 10.35
CA GLY A 62 -15.57 10.85 11.35
C GLY A 62 -14.58 10.11 12.24
N ASN A 63 -14.54 8.77 12.23
CA ASN A 63 -13.78 8.02 13.23
C ASN A 63 -13.14 6.72 12.68
N ASN A 64 -12.75 6.71 11.41
CA ASN A 64 -12.09 5.55 10.81
C ASN A 64 -10.75 5.95 10.22
N ASP A 65 -9.75 5.08 10.40
CA ASP A 65 -8.50 5.14 9.68
C ASP A 65 -8.55 4.10 8.56
N VAL A 66 -8.56 4.57 7.31
CA VAL A 66 -8.59 3.70 6.13
C VAL A 66 -7.38 3.94 5.26
N GLU A 67 -6.53 2.93 5.12
CA GLU A 67 -5.42 2.91 4.15
C GLU A 67 -5.78 2.09 2.94
N ILE A 68 -5.34 2.55 1.77
CA ILE A 68 -5.66 1.89 0.49
C ILE A 68 -4.38 1.69 -0.30
N SER A 69 -4.23 0.50 -0.88
CA SER A 69 -3.14 0.20 -1.81
C SER A 69 -3.67 -0.52 -3.03
N ILE A 70 -2.98 -0.34 -4.17
CA ILE A 70 -3.39 -0.88 -5.46
C ILE A 70 -2.27 -1.75 -6.01
N ASP A 71 -2.63 -2.95 -6.44
CA ASP A 71 -1.74 -3.86 -7.18
C ASP A 71 -2.23 -4.00 -8.62
N ILE A 72 -1.47 -3.42 -9.56
CA ILE A 72 -1.72 -3.55 -10.99
C ILE A 72 -0.69 -4.50 -11.57
N ALA A 73 -1.17 -5.58 -12.20
CA ALA A 73 -0.30 -6.51 -12.87
C ALA A 73 0.52 -5.79 -13.96
N GLU A 74 1.83 -6.00 -13.97
CA GLU A 74 2.75 -5.41 -14.95
C GLU A 74 2.57 -5.98 -16.37
N ARG A 75 1.67 -6.94 -16.56
CA ARG A 75 1.40 -7.57 -17.85
C ARG A 75 0.30 -6.81 -18.60
N LEU A 76 0.67 -6.26 -19.75
CA LEU A 76 -0.28 -5.72 -20.72
C LEU A 76 -0.88 -6.85 -21.58
N PRO A 77 -2.16 -6.76 -21.99
CA PRO A 77 -3.13 -5.76 -21.57
C PRO A 77 -3.64 -6.01 -20.15
N ILE A 78 -3.76 -4.95 -19.34
CA ILE A 78 -4.33 -5.05 -17.99
C ILE A 78 -5.82 -5.41 -18.13
N ARG A 79 -6.23 -6.49 -17.48
CA ARG A 79 -7.62 -6.97 -17.47
C ARG A 79 -8.31 -6.84 -16.12
N SER A 80 -7.51 -6.88 -15.06
CA SER A 80 -7.94 -6.60 -13.71
C SER A 80 -6.77 -6.05 -12.91
N PHE A 81 -7.09 -5.41 -11.80
CA PHE A 81 -6.16 -5.02 -10.77
C PHE A 81 -6.81 -5.23 -9.41
N LYS A 82 -6.01 -5.23 -8.35
CA LYS A 82 -6.53 -5.40 -6.99
C LYS A 82 -6.45 -4.09 -6.23
N VAL A 83 -7.41 -3.90 -5.35
CA VAL A 83 -7.43 -2.83 -4.36
C VAL A 83 -7.50 -3.48 -3.00
N VAL A 84 -6.55 -3.18 -2.12
CA VAL A 84 -6.63 -3.56 -0.71
C VAL A 84 -7.01 -2.34 0.12
N GLN A 85 -7.85 -2.57 1.11
CA GLN A 85 -8.24 -1.57 2.10
C GLN A 85 -7.94 -2.14 3.46
N TYR A 86 -7.15 -1.44 4.25
CA TYR A 86 -7.11 -1.68 5.69
C TYR A 86 -8.05 -0.69 6.36
N ILE A 87 -8.84 -1.17 7.31
CA ILE A 87 -9.84 -0.40 8.02
C ILE A 87 -9.59 -0.56 9.51
N ASP A 88 -9.46 0.56 10.22
CA ASP A 88 -9.53 0.66 11.68
C ASP A 88 -10.72 1.56 12.02
N GLU A 89 -11.85 0.95 12.38
CA GLU A 89 -13.07 1.65 12.80
C GLU A 89 -13.03 1.82 14.32
N HIS A 90 -13.06 3.08 14.77
CA HIS A 90 -13.12 3.42 16.18
C HIS A 90 -14.58 3.64 16.62
N GLY A 91 -15.01 2.89 17.62
CA GLY A 91 -16.22 3.11 18.37
C GLY A 91 -16.13 4.29 19.36
N PRO A 92 -17.19 4.49 20.16
CA PRO A 92 -17.21 5.53 21.19
C PRO A 92 -16.03 5.41 22.14
N ALA A 93 -15.51 6.56 22.59
CA ALA A 93 -14.37 6.68 23.50
C ALA A 93 -13.05 6.07 22.98
N GLY A 94 -12.90 5.91 21.66
CA GLY A 94 -11.65 5.42 21.04
C GLY A 94 -11.45 3.91 21.17
N SER A 95 -12.51 3.15 21.44
CA SER A 95 -12.46 1.68 21.40
C SER A 95 -12.44 1.19 19.96
N THR A 96 -11.59 0.22 19.60
CA THR A 96 -11.66 -0.38 18.26
C THR A 96 -12.93 -1.20 18.12
N LYS A 97 -13.81 -0.81 17.18
CA LYS A 97 -15.05 -1.52 16.85
C LYS A 97 -14.81 -2.59 15.80
N TYR A 98 -13.99 -2.28 14.79
CA TYR A 98 -13.61 -3.22 13.75
C TYR A 98 -12.20 -2.91 13.24
N LYS A 99 -11.41 -3.97 13.02
CA LYS A 99 -10.11 -3.86 12.39
C LYS A 99 -9.94 -4.99 11.38
N GLY A 100 -9.73 -4.64 10.12
CA GLY A 100 -9.77 -5.64 9.06
C GLY A 100 -9.25 -5.16 7.73
N ILE A 101 -9.08 -6.12 6.83
CA ILE A 101 -8.53 -5.92 5.50
C ILE A 101 -9.52 -6.45 4.48
N ASN A 102 -9.90 -5.61 3.53
CA ASN A 102 -10.71 -6.02 2.39
C ASN A 102 -9.85 -6.05 1.14
N VAL A 103 -9.89 -7.17 0.41
CA VAL A 103 -9.23 -7.32 -0.88
C VAL A 103 -10.30 -7.34 -1.96
N TRP A 104 -10.21 -6.40 -2.89
CA TRP A 104 -11.12 -6.25 -4.01
C TRP A 104 -10.41 -6.55 -5.32
N GLU A 105 -11.08 -7.25 -6.23
CA GLU A 105 -10.68 -7.33 -7.63
C GLU A 105 -11.51 -6.34 -8.44
N VAL A 106 -10.82 -5.46 -9.16
CA VAL A 106 -11.41 -4.54 -10.13
C VAL A 106 -11.18 -5.08 -11.52
N THR A 107 -12.26 -5.27 -12.26
CA THR A 107 -12.25 -5.77 -13.64
C THR A 107 -12.77 -4.72 -14.60
N PHE A 108 -12.25 -4.71 -15.83
CA PHE A 108 -12.80 -3.90 -16.90
C PHE A 108 -14.10 -4.52 -17.43
N VAL A 109 -15.14 -3.70 -17.53
CA VAL A 109 -16.41 -4.08 -18.15
C VAL A 109 -16.34 -3.78 -19.64
N PHE A 110 -16.66 -4.76 -20.47
CA PHE A 110 -16.60 -4.64 -21.93
C PHE A 110 -18.00 -4.65 -22.55
N GLU A 111 -18.24 -3.73 -23.48
CA GLU A 111 -19.38 -3.72 -24.39
C GLU A 111 -18.86 -3.98 -25.81
N GLY A 112 -18.98 -5.23 -26.25
CA GLY A 112 -18.33 -5.69 -27.48
C GLY A 112 -16.80 -5.63 -27.35
N LYS A 113 -16.15 -4.79 -28.18
CA LYS A 113 -14.70 -4.58 -28.16
C LYS A 113 -14.26 -3.38 -27.33
N ARG A 114 -15.21 -2.57 -26.84
CA ARG A 114 -14.93 -1.33 -26.11
C ARG A 114 -15.00 -1.57 -24.59
N VAL A 115 -14.05 -1.00 -23.85
CA VAL A 115 -14.15 -0.90 -22.39
C VAL A 115 -15.19 0.17 -22.03
N ALA A 116 -16.24 -0.23 -21.33
CA ALA A 116 -17.37 0.60 -20.92
C ALA A 116 -17.26 1.14 -19.48
N GLY A 117 -16.48 0.47 -18.63
CA GLY A 117 -16.34 0.86 -17.23
C GLY A 117 -15.46 -0.07 -16.41
N LEU A 118 -15.53 0.13 -15.09
CA LEU A 118 -14.90 -0.72 -14.08
C LEU A 118 -15.97 -1.33 -13.17
N LYS A 119 -15.71 -2.55 -12.69
CA LYS A 119 -16.51 -3.25 -11.69
C LYS A 119 -15.59 -3.85 -10.64
N ALA A 120 -15.90 -3.64 -9.36
CA ALA A 120 -15.22 -4.33 -8.26
C ALA A 120 -16.04 -5.49 -7.72
N ILE A 121 -15.34 -6.53 -7.26
CA ILE A 121 -15.88 -7.60 -6.42
C ILE A 121 -14.99 -7.76 -5.19
N CYS A 122 -15.58 -7.94 -4.01
CA CYS A 122 -14.81 -8.27 -2.82
C CYS A 122 -14.37 -9.73 -2.95
N LEU A 123 -13.07 -9.97 -2.97
CA LEU A 123 -12.49 -11.30 -2.96
C LEU A 123 -12.36 -11.84 -1.54
N LYS A 124 -12.06 -10.96 -0.57
CA LYS A 124 -11.72 -11.37 0.78
C LYS A 124 -11.95 -10.29 1.82
N THR A 125 -12.39 -10.73 3.00
CA THR A 125 -12.40 -9.92 4.22
C THR A 125 -11.65 -10.68 5.32
N ILE A 126 -10.55 -10.09 5.77
CA ILE A 126 -9.61 -10.68 6.72
C ILE A 126 -9.62 -9.82 7.98
N PRO A 127 -10.10 -10.33 9.13
CA PRO A 127 -9.99 -9.60 10.38
C PRO A 127 -8.51 -9.49 10.78
N VAL A 128 -8.10 -8.34 11.31
CA VAL A 128 -6.74 -8.16 11.82
C VAL A 128 -6.65 -8.80 13.20
N ASP A 129 -5.72 -9.73 13.36
CA ASP A 129 -5.37 -10.31 14.65
C ASP A 129 -5.03 -9.20 15.67
N PRO A 130 -5.63 -9.21 16.88
CA PRO A 130 -5.23 -8.31 17.97
C PRO A 130 -3.72 -8.36 18.30
N ALA A 131 -3.04 -9.48 18.02
CA ALA A 131 -1.58 -9.56 18.10
C ALA A 131 -0.85 -8.69 17.06
N CYS A 132 -1.52 -8.38 15.95
CA CYS A 132 -1.11 -7.40 14.95
C CYS A 132 -1.82 -6.05 15.17
N ASP A 133 -2.40 -5.81 16.35
CA ASP A 133 -3.03 -4.53 16.68
C ASP A 133 -1.97 -3.44 16.77
N THR A 134 -1.72 -2.83 15.62
CA THR A 134 -0.77 -1.74 15.45
C THR A 134 -1.52 -0.49 15.04
N SER A 135 -1.04 0.68 15.48
CA SER A 135 -1.34 1.92 14.77
C SER A 135 -0.68 1.80 13.41
N MET A 136 -1.48 1.44 12.41
CA MET A 136 -0.99 1.21 11.07
C MET A 136 -0.52 2.53 10.47
N VAL A 137 0.59 2.47 9.76
CA VAL A 137 1.15 3.61 9.04
C VAL A 137 0.99 3.45 7.53
N SER A 138 1.12 2.23 7.00
CA SER A 138 1.09 2.01 5.56
C SER A 138 0.75 0.56 5.22
N ILE A 139 0.10 0.35 4.08
CA ILE A 139 -0.21 -0.96 3.51
C ILE A 139 0.30 -1.04 2.06
N SER A 140 0.80 -2.21 1.67
CA SER A 140 1.18 -2.50 0.30
C SER A 140 0.64 -3.85 -0.14
N LEU A 141 0.16 -3.95 -1.38
CA LEU A 141 -0.29 -5.20 -2.01
C LEU A 141 0.57 -5.50 -3.23
N ARG A 142 0.99 -6.76 -3.37
CA ARG A 142 1.60 -7.26 -4.62
C ARG A 142 1.38 -8.76 -4.75
N ASN A 143 0.76 -9.17 -5.86
CA ASN A 143 0.46 -10.57 -6.15
C ASN A 143 -0.38 -11.21 -5.02
N GLU A 144 0.18 -12.22 -4.34
CA GLU A 144 -0.43 -12.98 -3.25
C GLU A 144 -0.06 -12.46 -1.85
N HIS A 145 0.76 -11.41 -1.79
CA HIS A 145 1.24 -10.84 -0.55
C HIS A 145 0.62 -9.47 -0.30
N PHE A 146 0.27 -9.18 0.94
CA PHE A 146 0.22 -7.80 1.40
C PHE A 146 1.16 -7.61 2.59
N ALA A 147 1.66 -6.39 2.72
CA ALA A 147 2.52 -5.95 3.80
C ALA A 147 1.84 -4.81 4.56
N ILE A 148 1.93 -4.82 5.89
CA ILE A 148 1.37 -3.80 6.78
C ILE A 148 2.48 -3.32 7.69
N ALA A 149 2.79 -2.02 7.62
CA ALA A 149 3.67 -1.37 8.57
C ALA A 149 2.84 -0.75 9.70
N GLY A 150 3.28 -0.95 10.93
CA GLY A 150 2.67 -0.33 12.09
C GLY A 150 3.55 -0.41 13.33
N GLN A 151 3.08 0.20 14.41
CA GLN A 151 3.75 0.15 15.70
C GLN A 151 3.08 -0.89 16.61
N HIS A 152 3.84 -1.89 17.05
CA HIS A 152 3.39 -2.82 18.07
C HIS A 152 3.82 -2.31 19.45
N SER A 153 2.85 -2.13 20.35
CA SER A 153 3.14 -1.76 21.73
C SER A 153 3.42 -3.02 22.54
N TYR A 154 4.59 -3.11 23.16
CA TYR A 154 4.93 -4.16 24.12
C TYR A 154 4.74 -3.61 25.54
N PRO A 155 3.62 -3.89 26.23
CA PRO A 155 3.32 -3.26 27.51
C PRO A 155 4.36 -3.63 28.58
N ILE A 156 4.88 -4.86 28.51
CA ILE A 156 5.87 -5.39 29.45
C ILE A 156 7.20 -4.63 29.31
N LEU A 157 7.63 -4.36 28.08
CA LEU A 157 8.88 -3.67 27.79
C LEU A 157 8.74 -2.14 27.84
N ARG A 158 7.50 -1.62 27.90
CA ARG A 158 7.18 -0.19 27.73
C ARG A 158 7.82 0.40 26.46
N GLN A 159 7.99 -0.45 25.46
CA GLN A 159 8.61 -0.13 24.18
C GLN A 159 7.57 -0.24 23.06
N ARG A 160 7.74 0.59 22.04
CA ARG A 160 6.99 0.51 20.79
C ARG A 160 7.97 0.07 19.72
N LEU A 161 7.76 -1.11 19.18
CA LEU A 161 8.57 -1.61 18.08
C LEU A 161 7.84 -1.35 16.78
N GLN A 162 8.58 -0.85 15.80
CA GLN A 162 8.09 -0.78 14.44
C GLN A 162 8.22 -2.16 13.80
N CYS A 163 7.15 -2.61 13.16
CA CYS A 163 7.13 -3.90 12.51
C CYS A 163 6.40 -3.83 11.18
N ILE A 164 6.90 -4.63 10.24
CA ILE A 164 6.23 -4.91 8.98
C ILE A 164 5.72 -6.35 9.03
N TYR A 165 4.40 -6.52 9.00
CA TYR A 165 3.78 -7.82 8.84
C TYR A 165 3.63 -8.13 7.35
N ILE A 166 4.00 -9.33 6.94
CA ILE A 166 3.83 -9.80 5.56
C ILE A 166 2.96 -11.05 5.59
N LEU A 167 1.86 -11.02 4.84
CA LEU A 167 0.83 -12.05 4.86
C LEU A 167 0.56 -12.57 3.45
N GLU A 168 0.38 -13.89 3.34
CA GLU A 168 -0.08 -14.56 2.11
C GLU A 168 -1.61 -14.61 2.09
N TRP A 169 -2.24 -13.59 1.52
CA TRP A 169 -3.68 -13.40 1.66
C TRP A 169 -4.51 -14.45 0.93
N LEU A 170 -3.98 -15.07 -0.12
CA LEU A 170 -4.66 -16.14 -0.84
C LEU A 170 -4.95 -17.35 0.06
N HIS A 171 -4.07 -17.66 1.01
CA HIS A 171 -4.17 -18.85 1.88
C HIS A 171 -4.95 -18.61 3.17
N ILE A 172 -5.34 -17.37 3.47
CA ILE A 172 -6.14 -17.04 4.66
C ILE A 172 -7.56 -17.58 4.48
N VAL A 173 -8.22 -18.08 5.53
CA VAL A 173 -9.65 -18.40 5.44
C VAL A 173 -10.45 -17.15 5.78
N ASP A 174 -11.52 -16.85 5.04
CA ASP A 174 -12.37 -15.67 5.28
C ASP A 174 -12.87 -15.64 6.72
N GLY A 175 -12.71 -14.49 7.38
CA GLY A 175 -13.08 -14.32 8.79
C GLY A 175 -12.15 -15.02 9.80
N SER A 176 -11.10 -15.71 9.35
CA SER A 176 -10.14 -16.36 10.25
C SER A 176 -9.14 -15.35 10.82
N LEU A 177 -8.87 -15.46 12.12
CA LEU A 177 -7.73 -14.83 12.80
C LEU A 177 -6.48 -15.71 12.80
N ASP A 178 -6.64 -16.99 12.40
CA ASP A 178 -5.57 -17.98 12.39
C ASP A 178 -4.95 -18.01 10.99
N TYR A 179 -3.95 -17.16 10.79
CA TYR A 179 -3.19 -17.08 9.55
C TYR A 179 -1.70 -16.89 9.83
N SER A 180 -0.91 -17.52 8.96
CA SER A 180 0.55 -17.41 8.99
C SER A 180 0.99 -16.03 8.51
N ARG A 181 1.98 -15.46 9.19
CA ARG A 181 2.58 -14.17 8.83
C ARG A 181 4.09 -14.23 8.98
N ARG A 182 4.81 -13.38 8.25
CA ARG A 182 6.22 -13.08 8.53
C ARG A 182 6.27 -11.71 9.22
N VAL A 183 7.17 -11.56 10.17
CA VAL A 183 7.35 -10.31 10.91
C VAL A 183 8.76 -9.82 10.68
N LEU A 184 8.88 -8.58 10.19
CA LEU A 184 10.14 -7.88 10.11
C LEU A 184 10.15 -6.79 11.17
N TYR A 185 11.04 -6.92 12.15
CA TYR A 185 11.27 -5.89 13.15
C TYR A 185 12.21 -4.83 12.58
N VAL A 186 11.82 -3.58 12.73
CA VAL A 186 12.60 -2.42 12.33
C VAL A 186 13.12 -1.73 13.59
N ASP A 187 14.35 -1.23 13.51
CA ASP A 187 15.00 -0.52 14.61
C ASP A 187 14.11 0.61 15.15
N GLU A 188 14.02 0.75 16.47
CA GLU A 188 13.22 1.78 17.15
C GLU A 188 13.55 3.20 16.67
N ALA A 189 14.79 3.45 16.23
CA ALA A 189 15.20 4.76 15.72
C ALA A 189 14.62 5.10 14.34
N GLN A 190 13.98 4.14 13.65
CA GLN A 190 13.48 4.29 12.29
C GLN A 190 11.96 4.36 12.31
N GLU A 191 11.41 5.56 12.13
CA GLU A 191 9.97 5.73 11.91
C GLU A 191 9.64 5.48 10.44
N ILE A 192 9.09 4.32 10.13
CA ILE A 192 8.58 3.94 8.81
C ILE A 192 7.36 4.80 8.52
N THR A 193 7.38 5.47 7.37
CA THR A 193 6.26 6.29 6.87
C THR A 193 5.53 5.65 5.71
N GLU A 194 6.19 4.77 4.95
CA GLU A 194 5.61 4.13 3.77
C GLU A 194 6.31 2.82 3.46
N ILE A 195 5.57 1.85 2.92
CA ILE A 195 6.11 0.58 2.46
C ILE A 195 5.59 0.22 1.06
N HIS A 196 6.42 -0.50 0.31
CA HIS A 196 6.06 -1.08 -0.98
C HIS A 196 6.61 -2.49 -1.11
N LEU A 197 5.73 -3.44 -1.46
CA LEU A 197 6.15 -4.76 -1.89
C LEU A 197 6.79 -4.68 -3.28
N LEU A 198 7.98 -5.27 -3.40
CA LEU A 198 8.76 -5.35 -4.61
C LEU A 198 8.79 -6.80 -5.16
N PRO A 199 9.18 -7.00 -6.43
CA PRO A 199 9.49 -8.33 -6.94
C PRO A 199 10.55 -9.06 -6.10
N ASN A 200 10.51 -10.39 -6.15
CA ASN A 200 11.47 -11.31 -5.52
C ASN A 200 11.47 -11.26 -3.98
N ASN A 201 10.29 -11.24 -3.36
CA ASN A 201 10.12 -11.28 -1.91
C ASN A 201 10.87 -10.16 -1.18
N ARG A 202 10.77 -8.93 -1.70
CA ARG A 202 11.39 -7.75 -1.12
C ARG A 202 10.35 -6.74 -0.65
N VAL A 203 10.64 -6.05 0.44
CA VAL A 203 9.89 -4.88 0.90
C VAL A 203 10.83 -3.68 0.84
N PHE A 204 10.38 -2.64 0.18
CA PHE A 204 10.95 -1.31 0.28
C PHE A 204 10.23 -0.56 1.40
N ALA A 205 10.97 0.03 2.33
CA ALA A 205 10.44 0.82 3.43
C ALA A 205 11.11 2.18 3.47
N LEU A 206 10.30 3.23 3.61
CA LEU A 206 10.74 4.60 3.77
C LEU A 206 10.67 4.97 5.25
N SER A 207 11.76 5.52 5.78
CA SER A 207 11.82 6.09 7.10
C SER A 207 12.71 7.32 7.07
N SER A 208 12.13 8.52 7.01
CA SER A 208 12.90 9.76 6.78
C SER A 208 14.08 9.90 7.76
N PRO A 209 15.33 10.12 7.28
CA PRO A 209 15.79 10.38 5.90
C PRO A 209 16.27 9.14 5.10
N TRP A 210 15.92 7.95 5.55
CA TRP A 210 16.41 6.66 5.09
C TRP A 210 15.40 5.92 4.20
N ALA A 211 15.96 5.10 3.32
CA ALA A 211 15.25 4.06 2.59
C ALA A 211 15.91 2.71 2.89
N PHE A 212 15.08 1.70 3.05
CA PHE A 212 15.52 0.34 3.29
C PHE A 212 14.89 -0.61 2.29
N VAL A 213 15.68 -1.59 1.84
CA VAL A 213 15.17 -2.77 1.15
C VAL A 213 15.48 -3.98 2.00
N TYR A 214 14.44 -4.73 2.30
CA TYR A 214 14.53 -5.98 3.05
C TYR A 214 14.14 -7.15 2.15
N ASP A 215 14.93 -8.21 2.16
CA ASP A 215 14.53 -9.51 1.63
C ASP A 215 13.82 -10.30 2.74
N PHE A 216 12.53 -10.60 2.53
CA PHE A 216 11.75 -11.36 3.50
C PHE A 216 11.71 -12.86 3.18
N SER A 217 12.37 -13.33 2.12
CA SER A 217 12.37 -14.74 1.71
C SER A 217 12.91 -15.67 2.81
N SER A 218 13.88 -15.20 3.60
CA SER A 218 14.52 -15.95 4.69
C SER A 218 13.73 -15.93 6.01
N LEU A 219 12.68 -15.11 6.13
CA LEU A 219 11.86 -15.03 7.33
C LEU A 219 10.95 -16.26 7.45
N GLN A 220 10.87 -16.81 8.66
CA GLN A 220 9.97 -17.91 8.97
C GLN A 220 8.53 -17.43 9.14
N TYR A 221 7.57 -18.27 8.78
CA TYR A 221 6.16 -18.05 9.10
C TYR A 221 5.92 -18.28 10.59
N THR A 222 5.18 -17.35 11.20
CA THR A 222 4.65 -17.48 12.55
C THR A 222 3.13 -17.64 12.47
N GLY A 223 2.60 -18.69 13.12
CA GLY A 223 1.18 -19.04 13.06
C GLY A 223 0.31 -18.20 14.00
N ARG A 224 0.87 -17.73 15.13
CA ARG A 224 0.24 -16.79 16.08
C ARG A 224 1.31 -15.86 16.64
N THR A 225 0.89 -14.79 17.32
CA THR A 225 1.68 -13.79 18.05
C THR A 225 3.13 -14.23 18.26
N PRO A 226 4.15 -13.43 17.85
CA PRO A 226 5.53 -13.75 18.20
C PRO A 226 5.56 -14.10 19.69
N GLU A 227 6.15 -15.24 20.05
CA GLU A 227 6.23 -15.67 21.44
C GLU A 227 6.66 -14.47 22.27
N LEU A 228 5.95 -14.21 23.38
CA LEU A 228 6.04 -13.01 24.23
C LEU A 228 7.43 -12.73 24.84
N HIS A 229 8.46 -13.42 24.37
CA HIS A 229 9.86 -13.13 24.60
C HIS A 229 10.59 -13.05 23.25
N PRO A 230 10.67 -11.87 22.62
CA PRO A 230 11.92 -11.57 21.98
C PRO A 230 12.97 -11.52 23.10
N ASP A 231 13.77 -12.57 23.24
CA ASP A 231 15.05 -12.43 23.92
C ASP A 231 15.69 -11.16 23.34
N HIS A 232 16.27 -10.26 24.14
CA HIS A 232 16.81 -8.99 23.60
C HIS A 232 17.81 -9.20 22.43
N SER A 233 18.33 -10.43 22.29
CA SER A 233 19.08 -10.99 21.17
C SER A 233 18.33 -11.03 19.81
N THR A 234 17.00 -11.15 19.79
CA THR A 234 16.15 -11.26 18.58
C THR A 234 15.48 -9.95 18.16
N LEU A 235 15.65 -8.88 18.96
CA LEU A 235 15.22 -7.52 18.63
C LEU A 235 16.14 -6.81 17.63
N THR A 236 17.29 -7.42 17.34
CA THR A 236 18.05 -7.06 16.14
C THR A 236 17.48 -7.84 14.96
N PRO A 237 17.33 -7.22 13.77
CA PRO A 237 16.93 -7.98 12.58
C PRO A 237 17.84 -9.20 12.50
N PRO A 238 17.29 -10.42 12.30
CA PRO A 238 18.10 -11.62 12.31
C PRO A 238 19.24 -11.43 11.29
N PRO A 239 20.46 -11.89 11.60
CA PRO A 239 21.65 -11.62 10.78
C PRO A 239 21.54 -12.12 9.31
N SER A 240 20.46 -12.84 8.98
CA SER A 240 20.11 -13.35 7.67
C SER A 240 19.19 -12.46 6.84
N VAL A 241 18.68 -11.33 7.36
CA VAL A 241 17.95 -10.35 6.55
C VAL A 241 18.97 -9.41 5.93
N SER A 242 19.18 -9.53 4.62
CA SER A 242 19.97 -8.54 3.89
C SER A 242 19.25 -7.20 3.95
N GLN A 243 19.81 -6.27 4.73
CA GLN A 243 19.35 -4.90 4.78
C GLN A 243 20.28 -4.04 3.93
N HIS A 244 19.71 -3.43 2.90
CA HIS A 244 20.42 -2.41 2.12
C HIS A 244 19.84 -1.04 2.46
N CYS A 245 20.68 -0.20 3.04
CA CYS A 245 20.33 1.18 3.41
C CYS A 245 20.74 2.12 2.27
N VAL A 246 19.81 2.95 1.83
CA VAL A 246 20.06 4.04 0.87
C VAL A 246 19.75 5.35 1.56
N HIS A 247 20.72 6.26 1.60
CA HIS A 247 20.49 7.63 2.02
C HIS A 247 19.67 8.38 0.97
N ILE A 248 18.51 8.89 1.36
CA ILE A 248 17.75 9.80 0.51
C ILE A 248 18.18 11.22 0.88
N LEU A 249 18.92 11.87 -0.03
CA LEU A 249 19.16 13.30 0.08
C LEU A 249 17.87 14.02 -0.31
N SER A 250 16.98 14.28 0.66
CA SER A 250 15.81 15.12 0.41
C SER A 250 16.23 16.59 0.40
N THR A 251 15.93 17.30 -0.69
CA THR A 251 15.98 18.77 -0.67
C THR A 251 14.79 19.26 0.15
N LEU A 252 15.06 20.10 1.15
CA LEU A 252 14.19 20.54 2.26
C LEU A 252 12.78 21.09 1.94
N TYR A 253 12.30 21.04 0.69
CA TYR A 253 11.07 21.73 0.27
C TYR A 253 10.05 20.88 -0.50
N SER A 254 10.22 19.56 -0.62
CA SER A 254 9.14 18.69 -1.12
C SER A 254 9.22 17.29 -0.52
N PRO A 255 8.18 16.81 0.18
CA PRO A 255 8.13 15.43 0.68
C PRO A 255 7.82 14.40 -0.42
N GLN A 256 7.67 14.81 -1.68
CA GLN A 256 7.42 13.88 -2.78
C GLN A 256 8.72 13.24 -3.26
N LEU A 257 8.90 11.97 -2.91
CA LEU A 257 9.97 11.14 -3.45
C LEU A 257 9.68 10.85 -4.94
N HIS A 258 10.46 11.43 -5.86
CA HIS A 258 10.17 11.31 -7.30
C HIS A 258 10.74 10.04 -7.97
N ALA A 259 11.83 9.47 -7.44
CA ALA A 259 12.38 8.17 -7.87
C ALA A 259 13.53 7.73 -6.95
N ILE A 260 13.65 6.42 -6.71
CA ILE A 260 14.87 5.78 -6.21
C ILE A 260 15.25 4.69 -7.20
N ALA A 261 16.47 4.74 -7.72
CA ALA A 261 17.02 3.65 -8.52
C ALA A 261 17.59 2.60 -7.57
N VAL A 262 16.92 1.44 -7.46
CA VAL A 262 17.48 0.28 -6.75
C VAL A 262 18.34 -0.49 -7.75
N PRO A 263 19.64 -0.71 -7.51
CA PRO A 263 20.47 -1.46 -8.45
C PRO A 263 20.00 -2.93 -8.58
N ASP A 264 20.01 -3.45 -9.80
CA ASP A 264 19.55 -4.82 -10.12
C ASP A 264 20.45 -5.93 -9.52
N ASN A 265 21.69 -5.61 -9.16
CA ASN A 265 22.63 -6.51 -8.50
C ASN A 265 23.04 -5.95 -7.14
N LEU A 266 22.49 -6.54 -6.08
CA LEU A 266 22.91 -6.32 -4.69
C LEU A 266 23.87 -7.42 -4.20
N ASP A 267 24.44 -8.19 -5.13
CA ASP A 267 25.40 -9.26 -4.85
C ASP A 267 26.73 -8.69 -4.34
N GLY A 268 26.76 -8.28 -3.07
CA GLY A 268 27.86 -8.29 -2.08
C GLY A 268 29.27 -7.81 -2.48
N THR A 269 29.51 -7.37 -3.70
CA THR A 269 30.83 -7.12 -4.27
C THR A 269 31.17 -5.65 -4.18
N GLY A 270 31.28 -5.14 -2.95
CA GLY A 270 32.17 -4.06 -2.50
C GLY A 270 32.42 -2.82 -3.38
N SER A 271 31.58 -2.50 -4.37
CA SER A 271 31.75 -1.33 -5.21
C SER A 271 30.67 -0.31 -4.84
N SER A 272 31.12 0.86 -4.39
CA SER A 272 30.26 2.03 -4.21
C SER A 272 29.55 2.33 -5.53
N SER A 273 28.28 1.96 -5.62
CA SER A 273 27.42 2.30 -6.75
C SER A 273 26.94 3.74 -6.53
N HIS A 274 27.51 4.68 -7.29
CA HIS A 274 27.02 6.04 -7.35
C HIS A 274 25.60 6.04 -7.92
N LEU A 275 24.64 6.48 -7.10
CA LEU A 275 23.26 6.66 -7.49
C LEU A 275 23.16 7.90 -8.43
N VAL A 276 22.85 7.68 -9.70
CA VAL A 276 22.56 8.78 -10.63
C VAL A 276 21.06 9.09 -10.53
N VAL A 277 20.72 10.15 -9.81
CA VAL A 277 19.38 10.72 -9.84
C VAL A 277 19.19 11.40 -11.20
N LYS A 278 18.42 10.77 -12.10
CA LYS A 278 17.93 11.45 -13.30
C LYS A 278 16.54 12.04 -12.99
N PRO A 279 16.30 13.34 -13.22
CA PRO A 279 14.94 13.84 -13.23
C PRO A 279 14.15 13.08 -14.30
N LEU A 280 12.93 12.65 -13.96
CA LEU A 280 11.99 12.10 -14.93
C LEU A 280 11.72 13.21 -15.97
N ILE A 281 12.35 13.09 -17.14
CA ILE A 281 11.90 13.80 -18.33
C ILE A 281 10.50 13.25 -18.62
N PRO A 282 9.46 14.10 -18.78
CA PRO A 282 8.13 13.62 -19.11
C PRO A 282 8.22 12.74 -20.37
N LEU A 283 7.71 11.51 -20.26
CA LEU A 283 7.61 10.59 -21.40
C LEU A 283 6.87 11.32 -22.54
N PRO A 284 7.32 11.18 -23.79
CA PRO A 284 6.62 11.78 -24.91
C PRO A 284 5.21 11.18 -24.96
N LEU A 285 4.21 12.05 -25.00
CA LEU A 285 2.83 11.71 -25.36
C LEU A 285 2.88 10.87 -26.64
N TYR A 286 2.59 9.58 -26.53
CA TYR A 286 2.43 8.72 -27.69
C TYR A 286 1.17 9.19 -28.43
N GLU A 287 1.36 9.90 -29.54
CA GLU A 287 0.29 10.13 -30.51
C GLU A 287 -0.16 8.76 -31.05
N MET A 288 -1.33 8.29 -30.61
CA MET A 288 -2.02 7.23 -31.32
C MET A 288 -2.46 7.80 -32.68
N ARG A 289 -1.78 7.38 -33.74
CA ARG A 289 -2.25 7.53 -35.12
C ARG A 289 -3.65 6.91 -35.20
N LYS A 290 -4.62 7.72 -35.63
CA LYS A 290 -5.92 7.25 -36.09
C LYS A 290 -5.72 6.56 -37.44
N GLU A 291 -6.07 5.29 -37.52
CA GLU A 291 -6.59 4.65 -38.74
C GLU A 291 -8.08 4.40 -38.56
#